data_AF-A0AAE3M9V9-F1
#
_entry.id   AF-A0AAE3M9V9-F1
#
_cell.length_a   1.000
_cell.length_b   1.000
_cell.length_c   1.000
_cell.angle_alpha   90.00
_cell.angle_beta   90.00
_cell.angle_gamma   90.00
#
_symmetry.space_group_name_H-M   'P 1'
#
loop_
_entity.id
_entity.type
_entity.pdbx_description
1 polymer ?
#
loop_
_entity_poly.entity_id
_entity_poly.type
_entity_poly.pdbx_seq_one_letter_code
_entity_poly.pdbx_strand_id
1 'polypeptide(L)'
;GTPIRTMVGLLLLKRIYNLGDETVIEQWVQNPYFQYFCGEAEFQWKPPCDPSDMVHFRKRIGEQGAEKILEVSIDARRDEIKTTNDVLVDTTAQEKNITYPTDSKLLIKVIKRCNKIAKQEGVEQRQTYHRTMKKLLLKQRFAHHPKRKKEAKAALRKLRTIAGRLVREL
;
A
#
# COMPACT_ATOMS: atom_id res chain seq x y z
N GLY A 1 1.82 -32.68 -16.05
CA GLY A 1 1.77 -31.54 -15.11
C GLY A 1 3.16 -30.97 -14.97
N THR A 2 3.30 -29.65 -14.94
CA THR A 2 4.60 -28.95 -14.89
C THR A 2 5.35 -29.29 -13.59
N PRO A 3 6.69 -29.47 -13.62
CA PRO A 3 7.46 -29.75 -12.42
C PRO A 3 7.34 -28.64 -11.37
N ILE A 4 7.31 -29.03 -10.08
CA ILE A 4 7.21 -28.07 -8.96
C ILE A 4 8.38 -27.08 -8.98
N ARG A 5 9.58 -27.55 -9.31
CA ARG A 5 10.79 -26.72 -9.43
C ARG A 5 10.59 -25.58 -10.43
N THR A 6 10.05 -25.88 -11.61
CA THR A 6 9.77 -24.88 -12.65
C THR A 6 8.76 -23.84 -12.16
N MET A 7 7.67 -24.28 -11.52
CA MET A 7 6.63 -23.38 -10.98
C MET A 7 7.17 -22.44 -9.89
N VAL A 8 7.96 -22.98 -8.94
CA VAL A 8 8.58 -22.18 -7.89
C VAL A 8 9.60 -21.20 -8.48
N GLY A 9 10.42 -21.66 -9.44
CA GLY A 9 11.39 -20.83 -10.14
C GLY A 9 10.73 -19.64 -10.85
N LEU A 10 9.63 -19.88 -11.57
CA LEU A 10 8.86 -18.82 -12.23
C LEU A 10 8.29 -17.80 -11.23
N LEU A 11 7.79 -18.25 -10.07
CA LEU A 11 7.30 -17.33 -9.03
C LEU A 11 8.41 -16.45 -8.45
N LEU A 12 9.60 -17.02 -8.25
CA LEU A 12 10.76 -16.27 -7.77
C LEU A 12 11.24 -15.25 -8.81
N LEU A 13 11.40 -15.66 -10.07
CA LEU A 13 11.79 -14.78 -11.18
C LEU A 13 10.79 -13.64 -11.37
N LYS A 14 9.49 -13.96 -11.33
CA LYS A 14 8.42 -12.96 -11.35
C LYS A 14 8.62 -11.90 -10.27
N ARG A 15 8.95 -12.31 -9.05
CA ARG A 15 9.14 -11.38 -7.91
C ARG A 15 10.43 -10.58 -8.02
N ILE A 16 11.54 -11.21 -8.42
CA ILE A 16 12.86 -10.57 -8.55
C ILE A 16 12.83 -9.47 -9.62
N TYR A 17 12.21 -9.75 -10.77
CA TYR A 17 12.15 -8.83 -11.90
C TYR A 17 10.87 -7.98 -11.95
N ASN A 18 10.00 -8.12 -10.94
CA ASN A 18 8.72 -7.41 -10.84
C ASN A 18 7.84 -7.53 -12.11
N LEU A 19 7.68 -8.76 -12.61
CA LEU A 19 6.96 -9.06 -13.85
C LEU A 19 5.53 -9.55 -13.61
N GLY A 20 4.70 -9.50 -14.66
CA GLY A 20 3.41 -10.18 -14.72
C GLY A 20 3.54 -11.71 -14.94
N ASP A 21 2.46 -12.46 -14.77
CA ASP A 21 2.46 -13.92 -15.03
C ASP A 21 2.67 -14.26 -16.51
N GLU A 22 2.07 -13.48 -17.43
CA GLU A 22 2.28 -13.64 -18.87
C GLU A 22 3.70 -13.23 -19.26
N THR A 23 4.14 -12.07 -18.78
CA THR A 23 5.45 -11.50 -19.10
C THR A 23 6.61 -12.37 -18.62
N VAL A 24 6.49 -13.01 -17.43
CA VAL A 24 7.56 -13.89 -16.94
C VAL A 24 7.70 -15.15 -17.81
N ILE A 25 6.59 -15.67 -18.35
CA ILE A 25 6.61 -16.84 -19.23
C ILE A 25 7.23 -16.48 -20.59
N GLU A 26 6.87 -15.32 -21.15
CA GLU A 26 7.50 -14.83 -22.39
C GLU A 26 9.02 -14.64 -22.23
N GLN A 27 9.43 -14.02 -21.11
CA GLN A 27 10.85 -13.83 -20.78
C GLN A 27 11.56 -15.16 -20.56
N TRP A 28 10.89 -16.15 -19.95
CA TRP A 28 11.45 -17.48 -19.74
C TRP A 28 11.78 -18.18 -21.06
N VAL A 29 10.91 -18.07 -22.07
CA VAL A 29 11.16 -18.65 -23.40
C VAL A 29 12.36 -17.99 -24.09
N GLN A 30 12.57 -16.70 -23.87
CA GLN A 30 13.65 -15.94 -24.53
C GLN A 30 14.99 -15.99 -23.78
N ASN A 31 15.00 -16.36 -22.50
CA ASN A 31 16.16 -16.22 -21.64
C ASN A 31 16.70 -17.59 -21.15
N PRO A 32 17.86 -18.05 -21.65
CA PRO A 32 18.47 -19.32 -21.23
C PRO A 32 18.75 -19.39 -19.72
N TYR A 33 19.06 -18.27 -19.07
CA TYR A 33 19.33 -18.23 -17.64
C TYR A 33 18.07 -18.51 -16.82
N PHE A 34 16.90 -18.07 -17.29
CA PHE A 34 15.63 -18.33 -16.62
C PHE A 34 15.25 -19.81 -16.73
N GLN A 35 15.52 -20.42 -17.87
CA GLN A 35 15.30 -21.86 -18.10
C GLN A 35 16.21 -22.71 -17.23
N TYR A 36 17.50 -22.38 -17.20
CA TYR A 36 18.48 -23.04 -16.35
C TYR A 36 18.12 -22.94 -14.87
N PHE A 37 17.71 -21.75 -14.41
CA PHE A 37 17.27 -21.53 -13.03
C PHE A 37 16.06 -22.41 -12.67
N CYS A 38 15.08 -22.52 -13.58
CA CYS A 38 13.93 -23.40 -13.45
C CYS A 38 14.26 -24.90 -13.53
N GLY A 39 15.48 -25.26 -13.92
CA GLY A 39 15.99 -26.64 -13.93
C GLY A 39 16.07 -27.31 -15.28
N GLU A 40 15.92 -26.57 -16.37
CA GLU A 40 16.11 -27.09 -17.72
C GLU A 40 17.60 -27.25 -18.04
N ALA A 41 17.97 -28.41 -18.60
CA ALA A 41 19.34 -28.70 -19.04
C ALA A 41 19.62 -28.18 -20.46
N GLU A 42 18.58 -28.07 -21.28
CA GLU A 42 18.66 -27.65 -22.67
C GLU A 42 17.67 -26.51 -22.93
N PHE A 43 17.98 -25.69 -23.94
CA PHE A 43 17.15 -24.54 -24.28
C PHE A 43 15.82 -24.97 -24.90
N GLN A 44 14.73 -24.55 -24.27
CA GLN A 44 13.35 -24.81 -24.67
C GLN A 44 12.74 -23.60 -25.38
N TRP A 45 12.11 -23.85 -26.52
CA TRP A 45 11.42 -22.83 -27.32
C TRP A 45 9.91 -22.74 -27.01
N LYS A 46 9.38 -23.70 -26.25
CA LYS A 46 7.96 -23.76 -25.89
C LYS A 46 7.78 -23.23 -24.47
N PRO A 47 6.67 -22.53 -24.19
CA PRO A 47 6.36 -22.09 -22.84
C PRO A 47 6.18 -23.32 -21.91
N PRO A 48 6.61 -23.21 -20.64
CA PRO A 48 6.61 -24.34 -19.70
C PRO A 48 5.21 -24.64 -19.12
N CYS A 49 4.32 -23.66 -19.12
CA CYS A 49 2.93 -23.76 -18.66
C CYS A 49 2.09 -22.60 -19.20
N ASP A 50 0.77 -22.66 -19.02
CA ASP A 50 -0.11 -21.52 -19.26
C ASP A 50 0.00 -20.51 -18.08
N PRO A 51 -0.14 -19.19 -18.31
CA PRO A 51 -0.19 -18.21 -17.22
C PRO A 51 -1.22 -18.53 -16.14
N SER A 52 -2.34 -19.15 -16.51
CA SER A 52 -3.39 -19.60 -15.59
C SER A 52 -2.89 -20.67 -14.62
N ASP A 53 -1.98 -21.53 -15.05
CA ASP A 53 -1.40 -22.58 -14.19
C ASP A 53 -0.63 -21.98 -13.02
N MET A 54 0.00 -20.80 -13.20
CA MET A 54 0.66 -20.08 -12.11
C MET A 54 -0.35 -19.57 -11.08
N VAL A 55 -1.52 -19.12 -11.52
CA VAL A 55 -2.62 -18.72 -10.62
C VAL A 55 -3.13 -19.93 -9.85
N HIS A 56 -3.37 -21.06 -10.53
CA HIS A 56 -3.81 -22.30 -9.90
C HIS A 56 -2.78 -22.84 -8.91
N PHE A 57 -1.49 -22.77 -9.26
CA PHE A 57 -0.41 -23.19 -8.39
C PHE A 57 -0.32 -22.35 -7.12
N ARG A 58 -0.42 -21.01 -7.24
CA ARG A 58 -0.48 -20.12 -6.05
C ARG A 58 -1.67 -20.44 -5.15
N LYS A 59 -2.85 -20.66 -5.72
CA LYS A 59 -4.04 -21.08 -4.95
C LYS A 59 -3.84 -22.43 -4.28
N ARG A 60 -3.13 -23.36 -4.92
CA ARG A 60 -2.86 -24.71 -4.42
C ARG A 60 -1.87 -24.71 -3.25
N ILE A 61 -0.79 -23.93 -3.34
CA ILE A 61 0.23 -23.87 -2.26
C ILE A 61 -0.23 -22.99 -1.08
N GLY A 62 -1.11 -22.03 -1.35
CA GLY A 62 -1.63 -21.12 -0.34
C GLY A 62 -0.55 -20.27 0.33
N GLU A 63 -0.90 -19.68 1.47
CA GLU A 63 -0.01 -18.85 2.28
C GLU A 63 1.16 -19.67 2.85
N GLN A 64 0.88 -20.84 3.43
CA GLN A 64 1.89 -21.72 4.01
C GLN A 64 2.98 -22.13 3.01
N GLY A 65 2.60 -22.43 1.77
CA GLY A 65 3.57 -22.77 0.73
C GLY A 65 4.38 -21.57 0.24
N ALA A 66 3.77 -20.39 0.19
CA ALA A 66 4.49 -19.15 -0.14
C ALA A 66 5.49 -18.78 0.95
N GLU A 67 5.12 -18.91 2.23
CA GLU A 67 6.02 -18.73 3.37
C GLU A 67 7.19 -19.71 3.30
N LYS A 68 6.95 -20.98 2.96
CA LYS A 68 8.02 -21.96 2.85
C LYS A 68 9.01 -21.64 1.75
N ILE A 69 8.54 -21.17 0.60
CA ILE A 69 9.41 -20.72 -0.51
C ILE A 69 10.27 -19.53 -0.04
N LEU A 70 9.67 -18.57 0.68
CA LEU A 70 10.38 -17.42 1.22
C LEU A 70 11.45 -17.85 2.23
N GLU A 71 11.10 -18.71 3.20
CA GLU A 71 12.02 -19.23 4.21
C GLU A 71 13.27 -19.86 3.57
N VAL A 72 13.06 -20.77 2.61
CA VAL A 72 14.16 -21.43 1.89
C VAL A 72 15.01 -20.42 1.09
N SER A 73 14.39 -19.40 0.49
CA SER A 73 15.12 -18.36 -0.24
C SER A 73 16.01 -17.50 0.68
N ILE A 74 15.57 -17.25 1.91
CA ILE A 74 16.34 -16.52 2.92
C ILE A 74 17.49 -17.39 3.41
N ASP A 75 17.23 -18.66 3.70
CA ASP A 75 18.26 -19.61 4.14
C ASP A 75 19.37 -19.77 3.08
N ALA A 76 19.01 -19.82 1.80
CA ALA A 76 19.97 -19.89 0.70
C ALA A 76 20.91 -18.67 0.61
N ARG A 77 20.49 -17.51 1.12
CA ARG A 77 21.25 -16.24 1.11
C ARG A 77 21.77 -15.84 2.49
N ARG A 78 21.65 -16.72 3.48
CA ARG A 78 21.93 -16.40 4.89
C ARG A 78 23.34 -15.87 5.13
N ASP A 79 24.32 -16.40 4.40
CA ASP A 79 25.72 -15.99 4.55
C ASP A 79 26.01 -14.63 3.90
N GLU A 80 25.30 -14.24 2.85
CA GLU A 80 25.38 -12.90 2.23
C GLU A 80 24.72 -11.83 3.13
N ILE A 81 23.65 -12.21 3.84
CA ILE A 81 22.89 -11.33 4.74
C ILE A 81 23.71 -10.97 5.98
N LYS A 82 24.52 -11.89 6.53
CA LYS A 82 25.36 -11.62 7.72
C LYS A 82 26.33 -10.44 7.55
N THR A 83 26.72 -10.14 6.31
CA THR A 83 27.62 -9.02 5.98
C THR A 83 26.93 -7.66 5.97
N THR A 84 25.60 -7.60 6.00
CA THR A 84 24.83 -6.36 5.87
C THR A 84 24.05 -6.09 7.17
N ASN A 85 24.48 -5.09 7.94
CA ASN A 85 23.84 -4.71 9.22
C ASN A 85 22.50 -3.97 9.04
N ASP A 86 22.18 -3.53 7.83
CA ASP A 86 20.97 -2.75 7.54
C ASP A 86 19.93 -3.61 6.83
N VAL A 87 18.79 -3.82 7.49
CA VAL A 87 17.63 -4.50 6.89
C VAL A 87 16.60 -3.43 6.48
N LEU A 88 16.56 -3.10 5.19
CA LEU A 88 15.55 -2.20 4.64
C LEU A 88 14.33 -3.04 4.22
N VAL A 89 13.36 -3.19 5.13
CA VAL A 89 12.11 -3.91 4.84
C VAL A 89 11.09 -2.94 4.24
N ASP A 90 10.96 -2.94 2.92
CA ASP A 90 9.82 -2.30 2.25
C ASP A 90 8.55 -3.12 2.53
N THR A 91 7.79 -2.72 3.54
CA THR A 91 6.45 -3.29 3.79
C THR A 91 5.55 -2.95 2.61
N THR A 92 5.23 -3.97 1.80
CA THR A 92 4.24 -3.85 0.72
C THR A 92 2.92 -3.32 1.27
N ALA A 93 2.53 -2.15 0.79
CA ALA A 93 1.21 -1.51 0.91
C ALA A 93 0.31 -2.07 2.02
N GLN A 94 0.64 -1.76 3.27
CA GLN A 94 -0.36 -1.84 4.32
C GLN A 94 -1.54 -0.98 3.88
N GLU A 95 -2.76 -1.54 3.84
CA GLU A 95 -3.95 -0.73 3.61
C GLU A 95 -3.95 0.37 4.65
N LYS A 96 -3.62 1.58 4.20
CA LYS A 96 -3.58 2.72 5.08
C LYS A 96 -5.03 2.90 5.49
N ASN A 97 -5.33 2.67 6.78
CA ASN A 97 -6.65 2.85 7.38
C ASN A 97 -6.99 4.35 7.49
N ILE A 98 -6.77 5.06 6.39
CA ILE A 98 -7.18 6.43 6.16
C ILE A 98 -8.42 6.36 5.29
N THR A 99 -9.52 6.86 5.84
CA THR A 99 -10.64 7.30 5.02
C THR A 99 -10.12 8.24 3.94
N TYR A 100 -10.58 8.07 2.68
CA TYR A 100 -10.23 8.95 1.56
C TYR A 100 -10.19 10.42 2.04
N PRO A 101 -9.03 11.08 1.97
CA PRO A 101 -8.84 12.34 2.65
C PRO A 101 -9.53 13.45 1.86
N THR A 102 -10.77 13.75 2.24
CA THR A 102 -11.31 15.08 1.94
C THR A 102 -10.66 16.05 2.92
N ASP A 103 -10.06 17.14 2.43
CA ASP A 103 -9.42 18.17 3.26
C ASP A 103 -10.29 18.62 4.45
N SER A 104 -11.62 18.64 4.25
CA SER A 104 -12.59 18.94 5.30
C SER A 104 -12.56 17.95 6.48
N LYS A 105 -12.43 16.64 6.22
CA LYS A 105 -12.36 15.61 7.26
C LYS A 105 -11.05 15.71 8.06
N LEU A 106 -9.94 16.00 7.38
CA LEU A 106 -8.63 16.19 8.03
C LEU A 106 -8.65 17.41 8.95
N LEU A 107 -9.12 18.56 8.47
CA LEU A 107 -9.22 19.79 9.26
C LEU A 107 -10.09 19.61 10.51
N ILE A 108 -11.17 18.83 10.41
CA ILE A 108 -12.03 18.51 11.56
C ILE A 108 -11.32 17.62 12.57
N LYS A 109 -10.53 16.64 12.10
CA LYS A 109 -9.75 15.77 12.97
C LYS A 109 -8.74 16.60 13.77
N VAL A 110 -8.08 17.58 13.12
CA VAL A 110 -7.18 18.54 13.76
C VAL A 110 -7.93 19.34 14.83
N ILE A 111 -9.03 20.02 14.47
CA ILE A 111 -9.83 20.83 15.42
C ILE A 111 -10.27 20.00 16.64
N LYS A 112 -10.79 18.78 16.42
CA LYS A 112 -11.21 17.89 17.51
C LYS A 112 -10.04 17.48 18.41
N ARG A 113 -8.88 17.18 17.81
CA ARG A 113 -7.69 16.81 18.56
C ARG A 113 -7.18 17.98 19.38
N CYS A 114 -7.15 19.18 18.79
CA CYS A 114 -6.73 20.39 19.49
C CYS A 114 -7.60 20.65 20.74
N ASN A 115 -8.93 20.60 20.60
CA ASN A 115 -9.84 20.77 21.73
C ASN A 115 -9.67 19.68 22.79
N LYS A 116 -9.30 18.45 22.40
CA LYS A 116 -9.02 17.37 23.35
C LYS A 116 -7.75 17.67 24.16
N ILE A 117 -6.68 18.11 23.51
CA ILE A 117 -5.41 18.46 24.16
C ILE A 117 -5.64 19.63 25.12
N ALA A 118 -6.28 20.72 24.68
CA ALA A 118 -6.57 21.86 25.56
C ALA A 118 -7.34 21.46 26.82
N LYS A 119 -8.31 20.54 26.70
CA LYS A 119 -9.06 20.03 27.86
C LYS A 119 -8.20 19.17 28.80
N GLN A 120 -7.24 18.42 28.26
CA GLN A 120 -6.33 17.59 29.05
C GLN A 120 -5.31 18.44 29.80
N GLU A 121 -4.77 19.46 29.14
CA GLU A 121 -3.71 20.34 29.69
C GLU A 121 -4.29 21.55 30.46
N GLY A 122 -5.61 21.72 30.51
CA GLY A 122 -6.25 22.84 31.20
C GLY A 122 -6.05 24.21 30.54
N VAL A 123 -5.74 24.25 29.24
CA VAL A 123 -5.48 25.50 28.49
C VAL A 123 -6.80 26.21 28.18
N GLU A 124 -6.90 27.48 28.58
CA GLU A 124 -8.05 28.33 28.26
C GLU A 124 -8.04 28.73 26.79
N GLN A 125 -8.95 28.14 26.00
CA GLN A 125 -9.16 28.51 24.60
C GLN A 125 -10.16 29.65 24.50
N ARG A 126 -9.90 30.64 23.63
CA ARG A 126 -10.85 31.75 23.39
C ARG A 126 -12.19 31.23 22.88
N GLN A 127 -12.16 30.18 22.06
CA GLN A 127 -13.36 29.53 21.55
C GLN A 127 -13.06 28.12 21.02
N THR A 128 -13.93 27.15 21.32
CA THR A 128 -13.76 25.74 20.89
C THR A 128 -14.30 25.43 19.47
N TYR A 129 -15.04 26.38 18.87
CA TYR A 129 -15.65 26.31 17.53
C TYR A 129 -16.55 25.09 17.24
N HIS A 130 -17.00 24.34 18.27
CA HIS A 130 -17.74 23.08 18.08
C HIS A 130 -19.00 23.23 17.21
N ARG A 131 -19.82 24.26 17.47
CA ARG A 131 -21.04 24.55 16.70
C ARG A 131 -20.74 25.02 15.28
N THR A 132 -19.76 25.91 15.14
CA THR A 132 -19.33 26.48 13.85
C THR A 132 -18.79 25.40 12.92
N MET A 133 -18.01 24.47 13.45
CA MET A 133 -17.48 23.32 12.72
C MET A 133 -18.59 22.46 12.11
N LYS A 134 -19.65 22.13 12.87
CA LYS A 134 -20.79 21.34 12.37
C LYS A 134 -21.50 22.04 11.19
N LYS A 135 -21.74 23.35 11.29
CA LYS A 135 -22.36 24.15 10.21
C LYS A 135 -21.50 24.17 8.94
N LEU A 136 -20.18 24.29 9.08
CA LEU A 136 -19.26 24.30 7.94
C LEU A 136 -19.16 22.92 7.27
N LEU A 137 -19.25 21.83 8.04
CA LEU A 137 -19.30 20.47 7.50
C LEU A 137 -20.57 20.23 6.67
N LEU A 138 -21.72 20.73 7.11
CA LEU A 138 -22.97 20.61 6.34
C LEU A 138 -22.85 21.26 4.95
N LYS A 139 -22.17 22.42 4.87
CA LYS A 139 -21.91 23.11 3.59
C LYS A 139 -21.01 22.30 2.66
N GLN A 140 -20.11 21.48 3.23
CA GLN A 140 -19.24 20.62 2.44
C GLN A 140 -19.94 19.42 1.80
N ARG A 141 -21.13 19.02 2.29
CA ARG A 141 -21.92 17.93 1.68
C ARG A 141 -22.27 18.21 0.22
N PHE A 142 -22.48 19.48 -0.14
CA PHE A 142 -22.89 19.89 -1.49
C PHE A 142 -21.73 20.42 -2.34
N ALA A 143 -20.48 20.04 -2.04
CA ALA A 143 -19.29 20.54 -2.73
C ALA A 143 -19.27 20.27 -4.24
N HIS A 144 -19.87 19.15 -4.67
CA HIS A 144 -19.95 18.76 -6.08
C HIS A 144 -21.06 19.48 -6.84
N HIS A 145 -22.02 20.11 -6.15
CA HIS A 145 -23.11 20.82 -6.80
C HIS A 145 -22.64 22.16 -7.39
N PRO A 146 -22.82 22.45 -8.69
CA PRO A 146 -22.26 23.63 -9.36
C PRO A 146 -22.57 24.95 -8.65
N LYS A 147 -23.84 25.15 -8.25
CA LYS A 147 -24.30 26.36 -7.54
C LYS A 147 -23.72 26.53 -6.13
N ARG A 148 -23.33 25.43 -5.45
CA ARG A 148 -22.87 25.44 -4.04
C ARG A 148 -21.36 25.23 -3.89
N LYS A 149 -20.65 24.93 -4.98
CA LYS A 149 -19.19 24.74 -5.02
C LYS A 149 -18.40 25.92 -4.44
N LYS A 150 -18.82 27.15 -4.73
CA LYS A 150 -18.19 28.38 -4.20
C LYS A 150 -18.36 28.50 -2.68
N GLU A 151 -19.56 28.20 -2.18
CA GLU A 151 -19.86 28.20 -0.75
C GLU A 151 -19.07 27.12 0.00
N ALA A 152 -19.00 25.91 -0.55
CA ALA A 152 -18.22 24.81 0.01
C ALA A 152 -16.72 25.13 0.10
N LYS A 153 -16.14 25.74 -0.95
CA LYS A 153 -14.75 26.23 -0.92
C LYS A 153 -14.52 27.30 0.15
N ALA A 154 -15.46 28.24 0.32
CA ALA A 154 -15.37 29.25 1.37
C ALA A 154 -15.46 28.61 2.77
N ALA A 155 -16.32 27.61 2.94
CA ALA A 155 -16.42 26.85 4.19
C ALA A 155 -15.12 26.10 4.52
N LEU A 156 -14.46 25.53 3.51
CA LEU A 156 -13.16 24.87 3.67
C LEU A 156 -12.07 25.84 4.14
N ARG A 157 -11.99 27.02 3.51
CA ARG A 157 -11.03 28.07 3.92
C ARG A 157 -11.27 28.47 5.37
N LYS A 158 -12.54 28.63 5.78
CA LYS A 158 -12.88 28.95 7.16
C LYS A 158 -12.51 27.84 8.15
N LEU A 159 -12.71 26.57 7.80
CA LEU A 159 -12.24 25.43 8.61
C LEU A 159 -10.70 25.46 8.76
N ARG A 160 -9.97 25.79 7.70
CA ARG A 160 -8.50 25.92 7.74
C ARG A 160 -8.05 27.05 8.67
N THR A 161 -8.70 28.21 8.61
CA THR A 161 -8.42 29.33 9.52
C THR A 161 -8.69 28.96 10.98
N ILE A 162 -9.80 28.26 11.26
CA ILE A 162 -10.15 27.81 12.62
C ILE A 162 -9.11 26.80 13.13
N ALA A 163 -8.77 25.80 12.32
CA ALA A 163 -7.75 24.82 12.69
C ALA A 163 -6.41 25.49 13.01
N GLY A 164 -5.93 26.39 12.15
CA GLY A 164 -4.70 27.13 12.38
C GLY A 164 -4.77 28.14 13.54
N ARG A 165 -5.97 28.58 13.95
CA ARG A 165 -6.13 29.39 15.16
C ARG A 165 -5.99 28.51 16.41
N LEU A 166 -6.70 27.38 16.45
CA LEU A 166 -6.65 26.46 17.59
C LEU A 166 -5.27 25.84 17.79
N VAL A 167 -4.52 25.57 16.71
CA VAL A 167 -3.13 25.11 16.80
C VAL A 167 -2.20 26.16 17.41
N ARG A 168 -2.51 27.46 17.28
CA ARG A 168 -1.73 28.55 17.90
C ARG A 168 -2.15 28.87 19.34
N GLU A 169 -3.32 28.40 19.76
CA GLU A 169 -3.84 28.54 21.13
C GLU A 169 -3.48 27.35 22.01
N LEU A 170 -2.83 26.32 21.45
CA LEU A 170 -2.22 25.20 22.16
C LEU A 170 -0.72 25.44 22.29
#